data_AF-A0A3N0WNN5-F1
#
_entry.id   AF-A0A3N0WNN5-F1
#
_cell.length_a   1.000
_cell.length_b   1.000
_cell.length_c   1.000
_cell.angle_alpha   90.00
_cell.angle_beta   90.00
_cell.angle_gamma   90.00
#
_symmetry.space_group_name_H-M   'P 1'
#
loop_
_entity.id
_entity.type
_entity.pdbx_description
1 polymer ?
#
loop_
_entity_poly.entity_id
_entity_poly.type
_entity_poly.pdbx_seq_one_letter_code
_entity_poly.pdbx_strand_id
1 'polypeptide(L)'
;MIIRGILDKSLSKQTCIRGFARIKELARISKANPEYQRELIDKQKKVISNFLTEETYLFFPEVILSLKLKYDFTSTGAKKDAPLTLIEANKNFKSNVNSLNIKVVERKNSKVFDVGGRDEVKIVELEIEDGELLKLIKENKHPFHRIDGNHRLSAAEQIDDDRIQTMDVPFCIVLFEETTTNEFNPITELLEKKISNTYEKFERVVFYNINSKTIPLTLEQNLKGIIGETEYFGDDEIAKIFQYDGKDVGINARRLGLKIRSEDFQSIKTNLENYKWSLSLNIFRLYNKFKKGRRSKEIIDTVYEALQAVNTLYRDDELLKANKNIEILLAFLFYKAFEDKTTFNIFYHWIINNHLFEAEETKAESIIRIFNQIKEKEIKVFVAMPYFSTAIVKSHNEIYKSVIDEIKDKYGINITLHPIMTYKGESVNIVNDIFEKIKGCHIFIANITGNNANVTYEMGWARALDIPVIITKEEKAEEPKSDYKLDFYFTYQKDAHTTLKEEVSKHVKAILVERYKFKIPKE
;
A
#
# COMPACT_ATOMS: atom_id res chain seq x y z
N MET A 1 21.20 32.76 -17.17
CA MET A 1 21.26 31.97 -15.92
C MET A 1 22.71 31.67 -15.56
N ILE A 2 23.07 31.80 -14.29
CA ILE A 2 24.41 31.48 -13.77
C ILE A 2 24.31 30.55 -12.56
N ILE A 3 25.08 29.46 -12.56
CA ILE A 3 25.26 28.55 -11.41
C ILE A 3 26.74 28.56 -11.01
N ARG A 4 27.02 28.66 -9.72
CA ARG A 4 28.39 28.65 -9.17
C ARG A 4 28.59 27.46 -8.25
N GLY A 5 29.80 26.91 -8.27
CA GLY A 5 30.16 25.82 -7.38
C GLY A 5 31.66 25.54 -7.37
N ILE A 6 32.04 24.49 -6.67
CA ILE A 6 33.40 23.96 -6.60
C ILE A 6 33.52 22.81 -7.59
N LEU A 7 34.58 22.83 -8.39
CA LEU A 7 34.94 21.75 -9.30
C LEU A 7 35.84 20.75 -8.59
N ASP A 8 35.37 19.53 -8.43
CA ASP A 8 36.17 18.43 -7.88
C ASP A 8 35.73 17.09 -8.48
N LYS A 9 36.42 16.02 -8.10
CA LYS A 9 36.10 14.65 -8.50
C LYS A 9 35.25 13.96 -7.43
N SER A 10 34.12 13.39 -7.84
CA SER A 10 33.22 12.62 -6.98
C SER A 10 32.66 11.39 -7.72
N LEU A 11 31.83 10.57 -7.06
CA LEU A 11 31.12 9.43 -7.69
C LEU A 11 32.04 8.52 -8.54
N SER A 12 33.15 8.05 -7.96
CA SER A 12 34.19 7.27 -8.65
C SER A 12 35.01 8.09 -9.67
N LYS A 13 35.59 9.21 -9.21
CA LYS A 13 36.52 10.09 -9.96
C LYS A 13 35.90 10.90 -11.12
N GLN A 14 34.58 11.08 -11.15
CA GLN A 14 33.93 11.93 -12.12
C GLN A 14 34.08 13.40 -11.80
N THR A 15 34.34 14.19 -12.83
CA THR A 15 34.40 15.65 -12.72
C THR A 15 33.00 16.20 -12.52
N CYS A 16 32.80 16.87 -11.39
CA CYS A 16 31.51 17.39 -10.96
C CYS A 16 31.63 18.79 -10.37
N ILE A 17 30.52 19.54 -10.43
CA ILE A 17 30.39 20.85 -9.81
C ILE A 17 29.44 20.70 -8.61
N ARG A 18 29.93 20.98 -7.41
CA ARG A 18 29.12 20.95 -6.18
C ARG A 18 28.88 22.36 -5.65
N GLY A 19 27.70 22.63 -5.13
CA GLY A 19 27.36 23.95 -4.61
C GLY A 19 25.96 24.01 -4.03
N PHE A 20 25.44 25.23 -3.90
CA PHE A 20 24.09 25.49 -3.42
C PHE A 20 23.34 26.37 -4.43
N ALA A 21 22.07 26.08 -4.65
CA ALA A 21 21.19 26.88 -5.51
C ALA A 21 19.73 26.77 -5.06
N ARG A 22 18.91 27.74 -5.46
CA ARG A 22 17.48 27.76 -5.16
C ARG A 22 16.81 26.51 -5.70
N ILE A 23 16.04 25.83 -4.85
CA ILE A 23 15.35 24.58 -5.22
C ILE A 23 14.40 24.78 -6.41
N LYS A 24 13.68 25.90 -6.45
CA LYS A 24 12.78 26.26 -7.57
C LYS A 24 13.55 26.45 -8.87
N GLU A 25 14.74 27.03 -8.83
CA GLU A 25 15.58 27.20 -10.01
C GLU A 25 16.12 25.85 -10.50
N LEU A 26 16.63 25.01 -9.60
CA LEU A 26 17.09 23.65 -9.96
C LEU A 26 15.96 22.82 -10.54
N ALA A 27 14.74 22.94 -10.01
CA ALA A 27 13.57 22.27 -10.56
C ALA A 27 13.21 22.80 -11.95
N ARG A 28 13.18 24.13 -12.12
CA ARG A 28 12.87 24.82 -13.39
C ARG A 28 13.80 24.43 -14.54
N ILE A 29 15.07 24.19 -14.26
CA ILE A 29 16.10 23.97 -15.28
C ILE A 29 16.46 22.49 -15.50
N SER A 30 15.87 21.57 -14.74
CA SER A 30 16.19 20.15 -14.81
C SER A 30 14.97 19.28 -15.04
N LYS A 31 15.15 18.12 -15.68
CA LYS A 31 14.06 17.14 -15.86
C LYS A 31 14.53 15.71 -15.65
N ALA A 32 13.63 14.86 -15.16
CA ALA A 32 13.86 13.42 -15.08
C ALA A 32 13.90 12.77 -16.47
N ASN A 33 14.74 11.76 -16.63
CA ASN A 33 14.71 10.92 -17.81
C ASN A 33 13.64 9.81 -17.65
N PRO A 34 12.57 9.78 -18.47
CA PRO A 34 11.48 8.83 -18.32
C PRO A 34 11.87 7.39 -18.65
N GLU A 35 12.99 7.14 -19.32
CA GLU A 35 13.38 5.79 -19.75
C GLU A 35 13.82 4.87 -18.60
N TYR A 36 14.24 5.44 -17.47
CA TYR A 36 14.73 4.65 -16.33
C TYR A 36 14.32 5.21 -14.96
N GLN A 37 13.60 6.34 -14.90
CA GLN A 37 13.01 6.83 -13.65
C GLN A 37 11.50 6.59 -13.64
N ARG A 38 11.00 6.09 -12.50
CA ARG A 38 9.57 5.82 -12.29
C ARG A 38 8.76 7.11 -12.30
N GLU A 39 7.50 7.01 -12.68
CA GLU A 39 6.53 8.09 -12.51
C GLU A 39 6.36 8.46 -11.03
N LEU A 40 6.03 9.72 -10.78
CA LEU A 40 5.87 10.25 -9.44
C LEU A 40 4.64 9.61 -8.76
N ILE A 41 4.85 8.86 -7.67
CA ILE A 41 3.76 8.29 -6.87
C ILE A 41 3.02 9.42 -6.14
N ASP A 42 1.74 9.65 -6.48
CA ASP A 42 0.95 10.77 -5.94
C ASP A 42 0.84 10.79 -4.40
N LYS A 43 0.79 9.60 -3.77
CA LYS A 43 0.75 9.49 -2.31
C LYS A 43 2.04 10.03 -1.65
N GLN A 44 3.21 9.84 -2.30
CA GLN A 44 4.48 10.37 -1.80
C GLN A 44 4.61 11.87 -2.02
N LYS A 45 3.97 12.45 -3.05
CA LYS A 45 4.00 13.90 -3.30
C LYS A 45 3.45 14.70 -2.12
N LYS A 46 2.31 14.30 -1.55
CA LYS A 46 1.72 14.99 -0.38
C LYS A 46 2.62 14.91 0.85
N VAL A 47 3.22 13.75 1.10
CA VAL A 47 4.15 13.56 2.23
C VAL A 47 5.39 14.44 2.06
N ILE A 48 5.98 14.47 0.86
CA ILE A 48 7.17 15.30 0.56
C ILE A 48 6.82 16.79 0.59
N SER A 49 5.65 17.18 0.09
CA SER A 49 5.17 18.56 0.11
C SER A 49 5.07 19.10 1.54
N ASN A 50 4.51 18.31 2.45
CA ASN A 50 4.37 18.68 3.84
C ASN A 50 5.72 18.66 4.56
N PHE A 51 6.58 17.68 4.26
CA PHE A 51 7.95 17.64 4.77
C PHE A 51 8.70 18.93 4.42
N LEU A 52 8.57 19.42 3.19
CA LEU A 52 9.26 20.62 2.73
C LEU A 52 8.72 21.92 3.38
N THR A 53 7.43 21.99 3.69
CA THR A 53 6.77 23.22 4.16
C THR A 53 6.72 23.32 5.68
N GLU A 54 6.37 22.24 6.37
CA GLU A 54 5.97 22.27 7.79
C GLU A 54 7.00 21.70 8.78
N GLU A 55 7.99 20.92 8.31
CA GLU A 55 8.92 20.28 9.22
C GLU A 55 9.94 21.28 9.79
N THR A 56 10.15 21.15 11.10
CA THR A 56 11.10 21.97 11.87
C THR A 56 12.55 21.49 11.66
N TYR A 57 12.74 20.19 11.41
CA TYR A 57 14.05 19.54 11.23
C TYR A 57 14.31 19.14 9.77
N LEU A 58 14.20 20.11 8.86
CA LEU A 58 14.35 19.86 7.43
C LEU A 58 15.83 19.60 7.07
N PHE A 59 16.17 18.36 6.76
CA PHE A 59 17.38 18.03 6.02
C PHE A 59 17.02 17.75 4.57
N PHE A 60 17.58 18.53 3.63
CA PHE A 60 17.42 18.30 2.21
C PHE A 60 18.69 17.65 1.65
N PRO A 61 18.66 16.33 1.32
CA PRO A 61 19.84 15.66 0.79
C PRO A 61 20.24 16.26 -0.56
N GLU A 62 21.52 16.16 -0.90
CA GLU A 62 22.07 16.63 -2.18
C GLU A 62 21.25 16.14 -3.37
N VAL A 63 20.97 17.04 -4.32
CA VAL A 63 20.36 16.71 -5.61
C VAL A 63 21.46 16.45 -6.63
N ILE A 64 21.39 15.32 -7.33
CA ILE A 64 22.40 14.92 -8.31
C ILE A 64 21.83 15.16 -9.70
N LEU A 65 22.48 16.02 -10.46
CA LEU A 65 22.12 16.40 -11.82
C LEU A 65 23.21 15.98 -12.80
N SER A 66 22.87 15.79 -14.07
CA SER A 66 23.82 15.62 -15.16
C SER A 66 23.77 16.82 -16.10
N LEU A 67 24.93 17.21 -16.63
CA LEU A 67 25.06 18.23 -17.67
C LEU A 67 25.89 17.68 -18.82
N LYS A 68 25.41 17.90 -20.05
CA LYS A 68 26.12 17.52 -21.27
C LYS A 68 26.92 18.69 -21.84
N LEU A 69 28.23 18.51 -21.90
CA LEU A 69 29.19 19.36 -22.60
C LEU A 69 29.15 19.01 -24.09
N LYS A 70 28.23 19.66 -24.80
CA LYS A 70 28.06 19.44 -26.24
C LYS A 70 29.18 20.10 -27.03
N TYR A 71 29.80 19.36 -27.94
CA TYR A 71 30.85 19.91 -28.79
C TYR A 71 30.92 19.21 -30.15
N ASP A 72 30.89 19.99 -31.23
CA ASP A 72 31.02 19.46 -32.60
C ASP A 72 32.46 19.64 -33.12
N PHE A 73 33.24 18.55 -33.14
CA PHE A 73 34.61 18.55 -33.68
C PHE A 73 34.66 18.68 -35.21
N THR A 74 33.52 18.51 -35.88
CA THR A 74 33.41 18.64 -37.35
C THR A 74 33.19 20.08 -37.80
N SER A 75 32.90 20.99 -36.87
CA SER A 75 32.67 22.41 -37.16
C SER A 75 33.95 23.15 -37.53
N THR A 76 33.83 24.14 -38.43
CA THR A 76 34.96 24.97 -38.87
C THR A 76 35.53 25.76 -37.70
N GLY A 77 36.84 25.57 -37.42
CA GLY A 77 37.52 26.24 -36.30
C GLY A 77 37.41 25.54 -34.95
N ALA A 78 36.89 24.31 -34.90
CA ALA A 78 36.85 23.52 -33.68
C ALA A 78 38.26 23.26 -33.10
N LYS A 79 38.43 23.54 -31.80
CA LYS A 79 39.59 23.09 -31.01
C LYS A 79 39.62 21.56 -30.90
N LYS A 80 40.82 21.00 -30.79
CA LYS A 80 41.06 19.54 -30.70
C LYS A 80 40.89 18.98 -29.28
N ASP A 81 41.04 19.81 -28.25
CA ASP A 81 40.95 19.36 -26.87
C ASP A 81 39.50 19.03 -26.49
N ALA A 82 39.30 17.91 -25.80
CA ALA A 82 38.00 17.50 -25.30
C ALA A 82 37.50 18.44 -24.18
N PRO A 83 36.17 18.70 -24.09
CA PRO A 83 35.59 19.61 -23.09
C PRO A 83 36.02 19.34 -21.64
N LEU A 84 35.97 18.09 -21.18
CA LEU A 84 36.36 17.72 -19.81
C LEU A 84 37.85 17.93 -19.59
N THR A 85 38.69 17.58 -20.56
CA THR A 85 40.14 17.79 -20.48
C THR A 85 40.48 19.28 -20.29
N LEU A 86 39.77 20.18 -20.98
CA LEU A 86 39.94 21.62 -20.80
C LEU A 86 39.57 22.06 -19.38
N ILE A 87 38.40 21.64 -18.90
CA ILE A 87 37.88 22.02 -17.58
C ILE A 87 38.78 21.47 -16.46
N GLU A 88 39.23 20.22 -16.55
CA GLU A 88 40.15 19.60 -15.58
C GLU A 88 41.52 20.29 -15.54
N ALA A 89 41.96 20.81 -16.68
CA ALA A 89 43.17 21.62 -16.83
C ALA A 89 42.97 23.11 -16.45
N ASN A 90 41.89 23.46 -15.76
CA ASN A 90 41.55 24.81 -15.32
C ASN A 90 41.35 25.82 -16.48
N LYS A 91 40.96 25.35 -17.66
CA LYS A 91 40.67 26.22 -18.82
C LYS A 91 39.17 26.43 -18.97
N ASN A 92 38.80 27.62 -19.45
CA ASN A 92 37.41 27.93 -19.77
C ASN A 92 36.94 27.10 -20.98
N PHE A 93 35.70 26.63 -20.91
CA PHE A 93 35.04 25.90 -21.98
C PHE A 93 33.83 26.69 -22.49
N LYS A 94 33.71 26.84 -23.80
CA LYS A 94 32.54 27.39 -24.48
C LYS A 94 32.08 26.39 -25.53
N SER A 95 30.82 25.99 -25.47
CA SER A 95 30.24 25.11 -26.49
C SER A 95 30.14 25.83 -27.83
N ASN A 96 30.33 25.09 -28.93
CA ASN A 96 30.04 25.52 -30.29
C ASN A 96 28.68 25.00 -30.80
N VAL A 97 27.93 24.30 -29.94
CA VAL A 97 26.60 23.73 -30.25
C VAL A 97 25.48 24.53 -29.57
N ASN A 98 25.70 25.04 -28.36
CA ASN A 98 24.74 25.81 -27.57
C ASN A 98 25.41 26.97 -26.81
N SER A 99 24.64 27.77 -26.06
CA SER A 99 25.17 28.89 -25.28
C SER A 99 25.94 28.51 -24.01
N LEU A 100 26.19 27.22 -23.74
CA LEU A 100 26.87 26.78 -22.53
C LEU A 100 28.30 27.33 -22.46
N ASN A 101 28.59 28.04 -21.37
CA ASN A 101 29.90 28.57 -21.04
C ASN A 101 30.28 28.16 -19.61
N ILE A 102 31.50 27.68 -19.43
CA ILE A 102 32.05 27.25 -18.14
C ILE A 102 33.35 28.00 -17.92
N LYS A 103 33.37 28.88 -16.92
CA LYS A 103 34.57 29.59 -16.48
C LYS A 103 35.14 28.88 -15.26
N VAL A 104 36.43 28.57 -15.30
CA VAL A 104 37.14 27.92 -14.19
C VAL A 104 38.12 28.92 -13.59
N VAL A 105 38.05 29.14 -12.28
CA VAL A 105 38.94 30.03 -11.54
C VAL A 105 39.60 29.23 -10.43
N GLU A 106 40.93 29.11 -10.52
CA GLU A 106 41.74 28.51 -9.47
C GLU A 106 42.10 29.57 -8.42
N ARG A 107 41.86 29.26 -7.15
CA ARG A 107 42.27 30.07 -6.00
C ARG A 107 43.29 29.30 -5.19
N LYS A 108 44.54 29.76 -5.21
CA LYS A 108 45.64 29.21 -4.41
C LYS A 108 45.70 29.89 -3.05
N ASN A 109 45.87 29.09 -2.00
CA ASN A 109 46.17 29.52 -0.65
C ASN A 109 47.61 29.12 -0.33
N SER A 110 48.56 29.97 -0.74
CA SER A 110 49.96 29.72 -0.47
C SER A 110 50.19 29.57 1.03
N LYS A 111 50.69 28.40 1.44
CA LYS A 111 51.04 27.97 2.82
C LYS A 111 49.95 27.24 3.63
N VAL A 112 48.78 26.96 3.07
CA VAL A 112 47.75 26.15 3.76
C VAL A 112 47.30 25.02 2.84
N PHE A 113 47.57 23.78 3.25
CA PHE A 113 47.17 22.58 2.54
C PHE A 113 45.92 21.97 3.19
N ASP A 114 45.03 21.42 2.37
CA ASP A 114 43.95 20.55 2.85
C ASP A 114 44.50 19.19 3.33
N VAL A 115 43.64 18.36 3.92
CA VAL A 115 44.00 17.00 4.37
C VAL A 115 44.47 16.11 3.19
N GLY A 116 44.08 16.45 1.96
CA GLY A 116 44.52 15.79 0.73
C GLY A 116 45.82 16.35 0.15
N GLY A 117 46.46 17.33 0.81
CA GLY A 117 47.72 17.94 0.35
C GLY A 117 47.56 18.93 -0.80
N ARG A 118 46.35 19.44 -1.06
CA ARG A 118 46.09 20.48 -2.08
C ARG A 118 46.14 21.86 -1.46
N ASP A 119 46.72 22.84 -2.15
CA ASP A 119 46.78 24.23 -1.71
C ASP A 119 45.80 25.13 -2.50
N GLU A 120 45.00 24.52 -3.38
CA GLU A 120 44.11 25.21 -4.28
C GLU A 120 42.64 24.76 -4.16
N VAL A 121 41.73 25.69 -4.46
CA VAL A 121 40.31 25.43 -4.66
C VAL A 121 39.91 25.91 -6.06
N LYS A 122 39.20 25.05 -6.80
CA LYS A 122 38.73 25.34 -8.15
C LYS A 122 37.26 25.77 -8.09
N ILE A 123 37.00 27.02 -8.41
CA ILE A 123 35.65 27.59 -8.45
C ILE A 123 35.20 27.63 -9.90
N VAL A 124 33.95 27.24 -10.15
CA VAL A 124 33.36 27.24 -11.49
C VAL A 124 32.12 28.12 -11.54
N GLU A 125 32.03 28.88 -12.62
CA GLU A 125 30.83 29.59 -13.04
C GLU A 125 30.31 28.97 -14.33
N LEU A 126 29.13 28.36 -14.25
CA LEU A 126 28.37 27.83 -15.37
C LEU A 126 27.35 28.88 -15.81
N GLU A 127 27.32 29.18 -17.10
CA GLU A 127 26.47 30.20 -17.69
C GLU A 127 25.73 29.62 -18.91
N ILE A 128 24.42 29.87 -18.97
CA ILE A 128 23.53 29.57 -20.11
C ILE A 128 22.70 30.83 -20.38
N GLU A 129 22.56 31.21 -21.64
CA GLU A 129 21.79 32.40 -22.04
C GLU A 129 20.30 32.23 -21.70
N ASP A 130 19.69 33.25 -21.09
CA ASP A 130 18.29 33.15 -20.62
C ASP A 130 17.29 32.98 -21.77
N GLY A 131 17.53 33.59 -22.93
CA GLY A 131 16.69 33.43 -24.12
C GLY A 131 16.66 31.99 -24.63
N GLU A 132 17.83 31.35 -24.74
CA GLU A 132 17.94 29.94 -25.14
C GLU A 132 17.34 29.03 -24.05
N LEU A 133 17.63 29.29 -22.78
CA LEU A 133 17.10 28.50 -21.66
C LEU A 133 15.56 28.49 -21.64
N LEU A 134 14.93 29.65 -21.82
CA LEU A 134 13.47 29.75 -21.88
C LEU A 134 12.88 28.96 -23.06
N LYS A 135 13.57 28.97 -24.22
CA LYS A 135 13.18 28.17 -25.38
C LYS A 135 13.30 26.67 -25.09
N LEU A 136 14.42 26.24 -24.53
CA LEU A 136 14.68 24.85 -24.15
C LEU A 136 13.64 24.31 -23.17
N ILE A 137 13.28 25.10 -22.14
CA ILE A 137 12.25 24.73 -21.17
C ILE A 137 10.89 24.57 -21.85
N LYS A 138 10.50 25.51 -22.73
CA LYS A 138 9.23 25.42 -23.49
C LYS A 138 9.16 24.20 -24.40
N GLU A 139 10.28 23.82 -25.01
CA GLU A 139 10.39 22.62 -25.85
C GLU A 139 10.62 21.33 -25.04
N ASN A 140 10.61 21.42 -23.71
CA ASN A 140 10.86 20.31 -22.80
C ASN A 140 12.28 19.69 -22.92
N LYS A 141 13.26 20.44 -23.42
CA LYS A 141 14.66 20.05 -23.62
C LYS A 141 15.57 20.67 -22.57
N HIS A 142 15.31 20.34 -21.30
CA HIS A 142 16.03 20.93 -20.17
C HIS A 142 17.55 20.67 -20.24
N PRO A 143 18.41 21.64 -19.88
CA PRO A 143 19.86 21.48 -19.95
C PRO A 143 20.40 20.46 -18.95
N PHE A 144 19.72 20.26 -17.81
CA PHE A 144 20.12 19.31 -16.79
C PHE A 144 19.16 18.12 -16.74
N HIS A 145 19.70 16.90 -16.55
CA HIS A 145 18.87 15.74 -16.21
C HIS A 145 19.02 15.37 -14.75
N ARG A 146 17.92 14.93 -14.13
CA ARG A 146 17.92 14.53 -12.72
C ARG A 146 18.44 13.10 -12.62
N ILE A 147 19.57 12.88 -11.95
CA ILE A 147 20.06 11.54 -11.60
C ILE A 147 19.41 11.12 -10.27
N ASP A 148 19.43 11.99 -9.26
CA ASP A 148 18.77 11.77 -7.97
C ASP A 148 18.06 13.05 -7.49
N GLY A 149 16.94 12.88 -6.79
CA GLY A 149 16.12 13.96 -6.25
C GLY A 149 14.90 14.33 -7.09
N ASN A 150 14.50 13.48 -8.04
CA ASN A 150 13.34 13.74 -8.89
C ASN A 150 12.05 14.04 -8.10
N HIS A 151 11.69 13.21 -7.11
CA HIS A 151 10.50 13.44 -6.29
C HIS A 151 10.58 14.75 -5.49
N ARG A 152 11.78 15.12 -5.03
CA ARG A 152 12.02 16.32 -4.22
C ARG A 152 11.86 17.59 -5.06
N LEU A 153 12.51 17.64 -6.24
CA LEU A 153 12.39 18.78 -7.16
C LEU A 153 10.97 18.91 -7.73
N SER A 154 10.33 17.79 -8.07
CA SER A 154 8.94 17.81 -8.56
C SER A 154 7.94 18.27 -7.50
N ALA A 155 8.17 17.95 -6.22
CA ALA A 155 7.36 18.47 -5.14
C ALA A 155 7.55 19.99 -5.00
N ALA A 156 8.80 20.47 -5.06
CA ALA A 156 9.11 21.89 -4.99
C ALA A 156 8.47 22.70 -6.13
N GLU A 157 8.28 22.13 -7.33
CA GLU A 157 7.57 22.81 -8.42
C GLU A 157 6.13 23.17 -8.05
N GLN A 158 5.43 22.28 -7.35
CA GLN A 158 4.00 22.38 -7.07
C GLN A 158 3.70 23.20 -5.81
N ILE A 159 4.66 23.35 -4.92
CA ILE A 159 4.49 24.09 -3.66
C ILE A 159 4.65 25.58 -3.93
N ASP A 160 3.61 26.36 -3.63
CA ASP A 160 3.69 27.81 -3.61
C ASP A 160 3.79 28.29 -2.16
N ASP A 161 5.03 28.38 -1.68
CA ASP A 161 5.37 28.76 -0.30
C ASP A 161 6.66 29.61 -0.30
N ASP A 162 6.64 30.74 0.41
CA ASP A 162 7.74 31.71 0.46
C ASP A 162 9.07 31.09 0.94
N ARG A 163 8.99 30.12 1.87
CA ARG A 163 10.16 29.39 2.38
C ARG A 163 10.79 28.58 1.26
N ILE A 164 9.98 27.90 0.44
CA ILE A 164 10.46 27.08 -0.67
C ILE A 164 10.99 27.93 -1.81
N GLN A 165 10.38 29.07 -2.10
CA GLN A 165 10.87 30.01 -3.11
C GLN A 165 12.30 30.49 -2.78
N THR A 166 12.61 30.62 -1.49
CA THR A 166 13.90 31.07 -0.98
C THR A 166 14.78 29.96 -0.39
N MET A 167 14.46 28.68 -0.62
CA MET A 167 15.28 27.61 -0.09
C MET A 167 16.46 27.28 -1.02
N ASP A 168 17.68 27.43 -0.52
CA ASP A 168 18.89 26.90 -1.17
C ASP A 168 19.10 25.45 -0.77
N VAL A 169 19.37 24.59 -1.77
CA VAL A 169 19.65 23.16 -1.55
C VAL A 169 21.00 22.79 -2.13
N PRO A 170 21.71 21.82 -1.50
CA PRO A 170 22.97 21.32 -2.03
C PRO A 170 22.74 20.58 -3.35
N PHE A 171 23.62 20.80 -4.33
CA PHE A 171 23.61 20.10 -5.61
C PHE A 171 24.98 19.51 -5.96
N CYS A 172 24.96 18.46 -6.77
CA CYS A 172 26.11 17.90 -7.48
C CYS A 172 25.74 17.76 -8.97
N ILE A 173 26.40 18.53 -9.84
CA ILE A 173 26.25 18.44 -11.30
C ILE A 173 27.40 17.61 -11.85
N VAL A 174 27.10 16.43 -12.38
CA VAL A 174 28.08 15.57 -13.05
C VAL A 174 28.23 16.00 -14.51
N LEU A 175 29.46 16.22 -14.95
CA LEU A 175 29.76 16.68 -16.29
C LEU A 175 30.01 15.50 -17.23
N PHE A 176 29.34 15.51 -18.38
CA PHE A 176 29.48 14.49 -19.43
C PHE A 176 29.81 15.11 -20.77
N GLU A 177 30.52 14.40 -21.63
CA GLU A 177 30.78 14.84 -22.99
C GLU A 177 29.73 14.27 -23.95
N GLU A 178 29.23 15.12 -24.84
CA GLU A 178 28.42 14.72 -26.00
C GLU A 178 29.08 15.31 -27.24
N THR A 179 29.99 14.55 -27.83
CA THR A 179 30.87 15.01 -28.91
C THR A 179 30.42 14.46 -30.24
N THR A 180 30.44 15.31 -31.27
CA THR A 180 30.21 14.89 -32.66
C THR A 180 31.54 14.76 -33.40
N THR A 181 31.79 13.60 -34.00
CA THR A 181 32.99 13.29 -34.79
C THR A 181 32.59 12.71 -36.14
N ASN A 182 33.48 12.79 -37.13
CA ASN A 182 33.32 12.05 -38.38
C ASN A 182 33.92 10.65 -38.20
N GLU A 183 33.09 9.62 -38.32
CA GLU A 183 33.53 8.22 -38.34
C GLU A 183 33.30 7.63 -39.72
N PHE A 184 34.22 6.78 -40.17
CA PHE A 184 34.05 6.06 -41.42
C PHE A 184 33.03 4.93 -41.22
N ASN A 185 31.95 4.95 -41.99
CA ASN A 185 30.96 3.89 -42.00
C ASN A 185 31.34 2.87 -43.11
N PRO A 186 31.73 1.63 -42.74
CA PRO A 186 32.18 0.63 -43.71
C PRO A 186 31.06 0.08 -44.62
N ILE A 187 29.79 0.35 -44.29
CA ILE A 187 28.64 -0.08 -45.11
C ILE A 187 28.35 0.96 -46.20
N THR A 188 28.41 2.24 -45.84
CA THR A 188 28.12 3.34 -46.78
C THR A 188 29.37 3.89 -47.46
N GLU A 189 30.56 3.46 -47.03
CA GLU A 189 31.88 3.93 -47.48
C GLU A 189 32.09 5.45 -47.34
N LEU A 190 31.31 6.09 -46.48
CA LEU A 190 31.31 7.53 -46.27
C LEU A 190 31.71 7.90 -44.84
N LEU A 191 32.26 9.10 -44.69
CA LEU A 191 32.43 9.73 -43.38
C LEU A 191 31.08 10.26 -42.92
N GLU A 192 30.56 9.69 -41.85
CA GLU A 192 29.29 10.07 -41.25
C GLU A 192 29.51 10.76 -39.91
N LYS A 193 28.68 11.77 -39.63
CA LYS A 193 28.68 12.41 -38.32
C LYS A 193 28.08 11.45 -37.30
N LYS A 194 28.88 11.06 -36.31
CA LYS A 194 28.43 10.24 -35.18
C LYS A 194 28.50 11.03 -33.89
N ILE A 195 27.45 10.90 -33.09
CA ILE A 195 27.36 11.47 -31.74
C ILE A 195 27.75 10.38 -30.75
N SER A 196 28.68 10.69 -29.84
CA SER A 196 29.03 9.78 -28.76
C SER A 196 27.95 9.74 -27.68
N ASN A 197 27.41 8.55 -27.42
CA ASN A 197 26.40 8.30 -26.37
C ASN A 197 26.97 7.57 -25.14
N THR A 198 28.29 7.61 -24.92
CA THR A 198 28.94 6.94 -23.77
C THR A 198 28.41 7.40 -22.42
N TYR A 199 27.91 8.64 -22.34
CA TYR A 199 27.30 9.21 -21.14
C TYR A 199 26.05 8.45 -20.66
N GLU A 200 25.24 7.87 -21.57
CA GLU A 200 23.98 7.20 -21.21
C GLU A 200 24.21 5.95 -20.37
N LYS A 201 25.27 5.20 -20.69
CA LYS A 201 25.68 4.02 -19.92
C LYS A 201 26.08 4.42 -18.50
N PHE A 202 26.83 5.51 -18.38
CA PHE A 202 27.31 5.99 -17.10
C PHE A 202 26.15 6.49 -16.22
N GLU A 203 25.25 7.32 -16.77
CA GLU A 203 24.09 7.86 -16.05
C GLU A 203 23.23 6.75 -15.44
N ARG A 204 22.96 5.69 -16.22
CA ARG A 204 22.21 4.51 -15.76
C ARG A 204 22.94 3.74 -14.65
N VAL A 205 24.26 3.57 -14.75
CA VAL A 205 25.06 2.86 -13.74
C VAL A 205 25.14 3.65 -12.43
N VAL A 206 25.29 4.98 -12.49
CA VAL A 206 25.25 5.83 -11.30
C VAL A 206 23.88 5.80 -10.65
N PHE A 207 22.81 5.93 -11.45
CA PHE A 207 21.44 5.79 -10.97
C PHE A 207 21.23 4.46 -10.25
N TYR A 208 21.68 3.35 -10.85
CA TYR A 208 21.62 2.03 -10.23
C TYR A 208 22.40 1.99 -8.90
N ASN A 209 23.65 2.45 -8.88
CA ASN A 209 24.50 2.37 -7.69
C ASN A 209 23.93 3.18 -6.50
N ILE A 210 23.46 4.41 -6.74
CA ILE A 210 22.88 5.27 -5.69
C ILE A 210 21.64 4.60 -5.07
N ASN A 211 20.76 4.05 -5.92
CA ASN A 211 19.49 3.51 -5.46
C ASN A 211 19.56 2.07 -4.94
N SER A 212 20.52 1.25 -5.39
CA SER A 212 20.59 -0.17 -5.04
C SER A 212 21.61 -0.53 -3.95
N LYS A 213 22.68 0.26 -3.78
CA LYS A 213 23.79 -0.08 -2.87
C LYS A 213 23.72 0.64 -1.52
N THR A 214 22.91 1.68 -1.41
CA THR A 214 22.70 2.38 -0.14
C THR A 214 21.64 1.61 0.62
N ILE A 215 22.00 0.97 1.74
CA ILE A 215 21.01 0.34 2.64
C ILE A 215 20.45 1.47 3.52
N PRO A 216 19.20 1.92 3.32
CA PRO A 216 18.63 2.95 4.17
C PRO A 216 18.43 2.38 5.58
N LEU A 217 18.52 3.23 6.60
CA LEU A 217 18.09 2.86 7.95
C LEU A 217 16.66 2.34 7.88
N THR A 218 16.38 1.23 8.55
CA THR A 218 15.02 0.67 8.57
C THR A 218 14.09 1.63 9.29
N LEU A 219 12.78 1.53 9.01
CA LEU A 219 11.78 2.30 9.74
C LEU A 219 11.91 2.06 11.26
N GLU A 220 12.18 0.82 11.67
CA GLU A 220 12.40 0.46 13.07
C GLU A 220 13.55 1.25 13.70
N GLN A 221 14.70 1.33 13.03
CA GLN A 221 15.88 2.05 13.54
C GLN A 221 15.62 3.55 13.69
N ASN A 222 14.93 4.16 12.70
CA ASN A 222 14.54 5.55 12.78
C ASN A 222 13.54 5.80 13.93
N LEU A 223 12.51 4.95 14.05
CA LEU A 223 11.53 5.07 15.12
C LEU A 223 12.17 4.88 16.50
N LYS A 224 13.12 3.95 16.65
CA LYS A 224 13.87 3.80 17.90
C LYS A 224 14.54 5.13 18.30
N GLY A 225 15.20 5.81 17.36
CA GLY A 225 15.85 7.10 17.63
C GLY A 225 14.90 8.25 17.98
N ILE A 226 13.64 8.19 17.55
CA ILE A 226 12.64 9.25 17.78
C ILE A 226 11.75 8.92 18.98
N ILE A 227 11.04 7.80 18.92
CA ILE A 227 10.05 7.42 19.94
C ILE A 227 10.66 6.59 21.07
N GLY A 228 11.80 5.93 20.84
CA GLY A 228 12.48 5.12 21.85
C GLY A 228 13.40 5.91 22.78
N GLU A 229 14.04 6.96 22.27
CA GLU A 229 14.94 7.81 23.06
C GLU A 229 14.15 8.94 23.75
N THR A 230 13.96 8.80 25.06
CA THR A 230 13.15 9.73 25.88
C THR A 230 13.88 11.03 26.25
N GLU A 231 15.20 11.06 26.08
CA GLU A 231 16.04 12.22 26.40
C GLU A 231 15.91 13.35 25.37
N TYR A 232 15.68 13.02 24.10
CA TYR A 232 15.77 13.99 22.99
C TYR A 232 14.44 14.58 22.53
N PHE A 233 13.32 13.89 22.77
CA PHE A 233 12.01 14.32 22.24
C PHE A 233 10.94 14.28 23.33
N GLY A 234 10.32 15.42 23.62
CA GLY A 234 9.15 15.49 24.52
C GLY A 234 7.86 14.97 23.88
N ASP A 235 6.81 14.78 24.69
CA ASP A 235 5.49 14.33 24.21
C ASP A 235 4.88 15.32 23.19
N ASP A 236 5.06 16.63 23.39
CA ASP A 236 4.59 17.68 22.47
C ASP A 236 5.30 17.64 21.11
N GLU A 237 6.60 17.32 21.09
CA GLU A 237 7.37 17.18 19.86
C GLU A 237 6.97 15.91 19.11
N ILE A 238 6.77 14.79 19.82
CA ILE A 238 6.21 13.57 19.24
C ILE A 238 4.84 13.83 18.62
N ALA A 239 3.96 14.54 19.33
CA ALA A 239 2.63 14.85 18.82
C ALA A 239 2.70 15.62 17.49
N LYS A 240 3.67 16.52 17.33
CA LYS A 240 3.91 17.26 16.08
C LYS A 240 4.45 16.36 14.98
N ILE A 241 5.49 15.55 15.27
CA ILE A 241 6.11 14.64 14.29
C ILE A 241 5.06 13.67 13.70
N PHE A 242 4.14 13.16 14.53
CA PHE A 242 3.13 12.19 14.12
C PHE A 242 1.71 12.79 13.94
N GLN A 243 1.59 14.11 13.82
CA GLN A 243 0.29 14.79 13.78
C GLN A 243 -0.67 14.27 12.70
N TYR A 244 -0.11 13.83 11.58
CA TYR A 244 -0.83 13.29 10.42
C TYR A 244 -1.36 11.87 10.62
N ASP A 245 -0.70 11.09 11.49
CA ASP A 245 -1.18 9.77 11.87
C ASP A 245 -2.32 9.87 12.90
N GLY A 246 -2.33 10.95 13.68
CA GLY A 246 -3.30 11.29 14.69
C GLY A 246 -2.59 11.82 15.94
N LYS A 247 -3.21 12.81 16.61
CA LYS A 247 -2.61 13.55 17.74
C LYS A 247 -1.93 12.66 18.79
N ASP A 248 -2.56 11.54 19.14
CA ASP A 248 -2.08 10.66 20.21
C ASP A 248 -1.31 9.43 19.69
N VAL A 249 -1.19 9.25 18.37
CA VAL A 249 -0.61 8.02 17.78
C VAL A 249 0.86 7.86 18.15
N GLY A 250 1.68 8.88 17.95
CA GLY A 250 3.11 8.82 18.29
C GLY A 250 3.33 8.64 19.80
N ILE A 251 2.55 9.34 20.63
CA ILE A 251 2.65 9.27 22.10
C ILE A 251 2.28 7.87 22.59
N ASN A 252 1.16 7.31 22.12
CA ASN A 252 0.73 5.97 22.48
C ASN A 252 1.73 4.91 22.00
N ALA A 253 2.30 5.09 20.81
CA ALA A 253 3.33 4.21 20.27
C ALA A 253 4.59 4.19 21.15
N ARG A 254 5.07 5.36 21.59
CA ARG A 254 6.17 5.47 22.56
C ARG A 254 5.85 4.72 23.84
N ARG A 255 4.71 5.01 24.46
CA ARG A 255 4.32 4.42 25.75
C ARG A 255 4.21 2.89 25.66
N LEU A 256 3.60 2.37 24.60
CA LEU A 256 3.52 0.93 24.36
C LEU A 256 4.92 0.32 24.11
N GLY A 257 5.74 0.92 23.25
CA GLY A 257 7.07 0.40 22.92
C GLY A 257 8.05 0.42 24.09
N LEU A 258 7.90 1.36 25.03
CA LEU A 258 8.65 1.38 26.31
C LEU A 258 8.14 0.31 27.28
N LYS A 259 6.83 0.02 27.27
CA LYS A 259 6.23 -1.03 28.11
C LYS A 259 6.60 -2.45 27.64
N ILE A 260 6.83 -2.63 26.33
CA ILE A 260 7.21 -3.93 25.76
C ILE A 260 8.69 -4.24 26.04
N ARG A 261 8.91 -5.34 26.76
CA ARG A 261 10.20 -6.03 26.87
C ARG A 261 10.11 -7.33 26.08
N SER A 262 10.93 -7.50 25.05
CA SER A 262 10.81 -8.62 24.11
C SER A 262 10.99 -9.98 24.79
N GLU A 263 11.73 -10.01 25.91
CA GLU A 263 11.98 -11.21 26.73
C GLU A 263 10.70 -11.78 27.35
N ASP A 264 9.68 -10.94 27.57
CA ASP A 264 8.40 -11.35 28.14
C ASP A 264 7.54 -12.15 27.14
N PHE A 265 7.94 -12.20 25.84
CA PHE A 265 7.13 -12.73 24.74
C PHE A 265 7.86 -13.81 23.94
N GLN A 266 8.05 -14.99 24.52
CA GLN A 266 8.86 -16.07 23.91
C GLN A 266 8.46 -16.44 22.48
N SER A 267 7.16 -16.55 22.16
CA SER A 267 6.68 -17.01 20.86
C SER A 267 6.83 -15.97 19.75
N ILE A 268 6.73 -14.68 20.10
CA ILE A 268 6.83 -13.55 19.15
C ILE A 268 8.08 -12.70 19.38
N LYS A 269 9.05 -13.21 20.14
CA LYS A 269 10.25 -12.49 20.59
C LYS A 269 11.00 -11.88 19.41
N THR A 270 11.28 -12.69 18.38
CA THR A 270 11.99 -12.27 17.18
C THR A 270 11.26 -11.15 16.44
N ASN A 271 9.92 -11.16 16.43
CA ASN A 271 9.14 -10.08 15.83
C ASN A 271 9.31 -8.79 16.62
N LEU A 272 9.28 -8.85 17.95
CA LEU A 272 9.43 -7.67 18.80
C LEU A 272 10.87 -7.13 18.80
N GLU A 273 11.90 -7.97 18.78
CA GLU A 273 13.28 -7.52 18.67
C GLU A 273 13.54 -6.70 17.40
N ASN A 274 12.89 -7.08 16.29
CA ASN A 274 13.11 -6.45 15.00
C ASN A 274 12.09 -5.36 14.64
N TYR A 275 10.93 -5.32 15.29
CA TYR A 275 9.80 -4.49 14.86
C TYR A 275 8.98 -3.87 16.00
N LYS A 276 9.49 -3.82 17.24
CA LYS A 276 8.74 -3.31 18.41
C LYS A 276 8.15 -1.92 18.18
N TRP A 277 8.95 -0.97 17.69
CA TRP A 277 8.55 0.43 17.54
C TRP A 277 7.60 0.62 16.36
N SER A 278 7.88 -0.05 15.23
CA SER A 278 7.01 -0.04 14.06
C SER A 278 5.67 -0.73 14.33
N LEU A 279 5.64 -1.86 15.04
CA LEU A 279 4.41 -2.51 15.51
C LEU A 279 3.61 -1.56 16.42
N SER A 280 4.28 -0.92 17.38
CA SER A 280 3.65 0.02 18.31
C SER A 280 3.06 1.23 17.60
N LEU A 281 3.71 1.75 16.57
CA LEU A 281 3.16 2.85 15.76
C LEU A 281 1.98 2.39 14.91
N ASN A 282 2.13 1.25 14.23
CA ASN A 282 1.14 0.78 13.26
C ASN A 282 -0.16 0.32 13.91
N ILE A 283 -0.13 -0.24 15.13
CA ILE A 283 -1.36 -0.62 15.85
C ILE A 283 -2.24 0.61 16.14
N PHE A 284 -1.64 1.74 16.53
CA PHE A 284 -2.39 2.97 16.78
C PHE A 284 -2.81 3.71 15.50
N ARG A 285 -2.05 3.57 14.40
CA ARG A 285 -2.51 3.99 13.07
C ARG A 285 -3.77 3.23 12.64
N LEU A 286 -3.77 1.90 12.79
CA LEU A 286 -4.93 1.06 12.49
C LEU A 286 -6.12 1.40 13.38
N TYR A 287 -5.89 1.62 14.68
CA TYR A 287 -6.91 2.08 15.61
C TYR A 287 -7.54 3.40 15.15
N ASN A 288 -6.73 4.43 14.87
CA ASN A 288 -7.24 5.74 14.45
C ASN A 288 -8.04 5.64 13.13
N LYS A 289 -7.62 4.74 12.23
CA LYS A 289 -8.25 4.53 10.93
C LYS A 289 -9.60 3.80 11.02
N PHE A 290 -9.68 2.70 11.77
CA PHE A 290 -10.85 1.82 11.79
C PHE A 290 -11.78 2.02 13.00
N LYS A 291 -11.33 2.70 14.07
CA LYS A 291 -12.07 2.89 15.32
C LYS A 291 -12.28 4.35 15.70
N LYS A 292 -12.20 5.26 14.71
CA LYS A 292 -12.33 6.72 14.86
C LYS A 292 -13.50 7.10 15.79
N GLY A 293 -13.22 7.86 16.85
CA GLY A 293 -14.24 8.40 17.77
C GLY A 293 -14.45 7.62 19.07
N ARG A 294 -13.89 6.42 19.25
CA ARG A 294 -13.83 5.77 20.56
C ARG A 294 -12.61 6.35 21.31
N ARG A 295 -12.79 6.92 22.50
CA ARG A 295 -11.67 7.28 23.40
C ARG A 295 -11.62 6.22 24.50
N SER A 296 -10.58 5.39 24.50
CA SER A 296 -10.26 4.55 25.65
C SER A 296 -9.18 5.25 26.47
N LYS A 297 -9.44 5.48 27.77
CA LYS A 297 -8.43 6.00 28.71
C LYS A 297 -7.28 5.01 28.96
N GLU A 298 -7.50 3.73 28.67
CA GLU A 298 -6.59 2.62 29.00
C GLU A 298 -6.12 1.87 27.73
N ILE A 299 -6.09 2.56 26.59
CA ILE A 299 -5.82 1.93 25.29
C ILE A 299 -4.47 1.19 25.25
N ILE A 300 -3.46 1.71 25.95
CA ILE A 300 -2.12 1.12 26.00
C ILE A 300 -2.16 -0.22 26.74
N ASP A 301 -2.89 -0.30 27.86
CA ASP A 301 -3.03 -1.52 28.64
C ASP A 301 -3.85 -2.55 27.88
N THR A 302 -4.95 -2.14 27.24
CA THR A 302 -5.74 -3.02 26.36
C THR A 302 -4.88 -3.65 25.26
N VAL A 303 -4.03 -2.85 24.58
CA VAL A 303 -3.15 -3.38 23.52
C VAL A 303 -2.07 -4.28 24.10
N TYR A 304 -1.51 -3.95 25.27
CA TYR A 304 -0.49 -4.76 25.91
C TYR A 304 -1.03 -6.14 26.36
N GLU A 305 -2.21 -6.18 26.98
CA GLU A 305 -2.90 -7.42 27.33
C GLU A 305 -3.27 -8.25 26.09
N ALA A 306 -3.72 -7.58 25.03
CA ALA A 306 -3.96 -8.24 23.75
C ALA A 306 -2.68 -8.85 23.17
N LEU A 307 -1.54 -8.17 23.28
CA LEU A 307 -0.24 -8.69 22.85
C LEU A 307 0.17 -9.94 23.64
N GLN A 308 -0.07 -9.95 24.97
CA GLN A 308 0.17 -11.14 25.80
C GLN A 308 -0.71 -12.32 25.37
N ALA A 309 -1.99 -12.07 25.10
CA ALA A 309 -2.91 -13.09 24.63
C ALA A 309 -2.54 -13.62 23.23
N VAL A 310 -2.09 -12.76 22.32
CA VAL A 310 -1.61 -13.16 20.99
C VAL A 310 -0.30 -13.96 21.10
N ASN A 311 0.61 -13.62 22.00
CA ASN A 311 1.81 -14.42 22.25
C ASN A 311 1.47 -15.84 22.74
N THR A 312 0.43 -15.98 23.57
CA THR A 312 -0.10 -17.30 23.97
C THR A 312 -0.71 -18.03 22.78
N LEU A 313 -1.51 -17.37 21.94
CA LEU A 313 -2.05 -17.97 20.71
C LEU A 313 -0.94 -18.49 19.79
N TYR A 314 0.13 -17.71 19.57
CA TYR A 314 1.28 -18.11 18.76
C TYR A 314 2.12 -19.24 19.39
N ARG A 315 1.99 -19.47 20.70
CA ARG A 315 2.61 -20.62 21.37
C ARG A 315 1.84 -21.90 21.08
N ASP A 316 0.51 -21.81 21.14
CA ASP A 316 -0.40 -22.94 21.20
C ASP A 316 -0.83 -23.40 19.79
N ASP A 317 -0.73 -22.54 18.77
CA ASP A 317 -1.02 -22.85 17.36
C ASP A 317 0.26 -23.09 16.55
N GLU A 318 0.42 -24.31 16.02
CA GLU A 318 1.62 -24.72 15.27
C GLU A 318 1.84 -23.92 13.97
N LEU A 319 0.77 -23.47 13.30
CA LEU A 319 0.89 -22.68 12.06
C LEU A 319 1.36 -21.26 12.35
N LEU A 320 0.83 -20.65 13.40
CA LEU A 320 1.22 -19.30 13.82
C LEU A 320 2.61 -19.28 14.47
N LYS A 321 2.98 -20.33 15.20
CA LYS A 321 4.30 -20.46 15.82
C LYS A 321 5.46 -20.40 14.81
N ALA A 322 5.26 -20.97 13.63
CA ALA A 322 6.23 -20.91 12.53
C ALA A 322 6.19 -19.58 11.74
N ASN A 323 5.16 -18.75 11.96
CA ASN A 323 4.90 -17.55 11.19
C ASN A 323 5.76 -16.37 11.66
N LYS A 324 6.53 -15.80 10.72
CA LYS A 324 7.36 -14.61 10.99
C LYS A 324 6.78 -13.32 10.42
N ASN A 325 5.61 -13.35 9.79
CA ASN A 325 5.01 -12.20 9.15
C ASN A 325 4.44 -11.21 10.20
N ILE A 326 5.09 -10.05 10.31
CA ILE A 326 4.71 -8.99 11.24
C ILE A 326 3.33 -8.40 10.95
N GLU A 327 2.89 -8.38 9.69
CA GLU A 327 1.59 -7.84 9.29
C GLU A 327 0.44 -8.74 9.74
N ILE A 328 0.66 -10.07 9.75
CA ILE A 328 -0.30 -11.04 10.31
C ILE A 328 -0.38 -10.87 11.82
N LEU A 329 0.77 -10.78 12.51
CA LEU A 329 0.81 -10.52 13.95
C LEU A 329 0.08 -9.22 14.31
N LEU A 330 0.31 -8.17 13.54
CA LEU A 330 -0.34 -6.87 13.72
C LEU A 330 -1.86 -6.94 13.52
N ALA A 331 -2.34 -7.71 12.53
CA ALA A 331 -3.78 -7.91 12.32
C ALA A 331 -4.43 -8.69 13.49
N PHE A 332 -3.77 -9.76 13.97
CA PHE A 332 -4.22 -10.48 15.17
C PHE A 332 -4.28 -9.57 16.40
N LEU A 333 -3.24 -8.76 16.61
CA LEU A 333 -3.19 -7.79 17.69
C LEU A 333 -4.35 -6.78 17.60
N PHE A 334 -4.63 -6.26 16.41
CA PHE A 334 -5.74 -5.33 16.18
C PHE A 334 -7.10 -5.92 16.56
N TYR A 335 -7.45 -7.10 16.03
CA TYR A 335 -8.72 -7.75 16.33
C TYR A 335 -8.82 -8.13 17.80
N LYS A 336 -7.72 -8.60 18.40
CA LYS A 336 -7.70 -8.98 19.81
C LYS A 336 -7.89 -7.78 20.74
N ALA A 337 -7.30 -6.63 20.40
CA ALA A 337 -7.35 -5.43 21.23
C ALA A 337 -8.67 -4.66 21.10
N PHE A 338 -9.29 -4.66 19.92
CA PHE A 338 -10.35 -3.69 19.60
C PHE A 338 -11.69 -4.28 19.14
N GLU A 339 -11.81 -5.61 19.08
CA GLU A 339 -13.07 -6.31 18.81
C GLU A 339 -13.45 -7.27 19.94
N ASP A 340 -14.71 -7.70 19.92
CA ASP A 340 -15.22 -8.70 20.85
C ASP A 340 -14.63 -10.10 20.57
N LYS A 341 -14.74 -10.98 21.57
CA LYS A 341 -14.21 -12.36 21.51
C LYS A 341 -14.75 -13.16 20.32
N THR A 342 -16.02 -12.97 19.97
CA THR A 342 -16.65 -13.69 18.85
C THR A 342 -16.01 -13.24 17.54
N THR A 343 -15.94 -11.93 17.29
CA THR A 343 -15.28 -11.38 16.10
C THR A 343 -13.82 -11.83 15.98
N PHE A 344 -13.07 -11.83 17.09
CA PHE A 344 -11.68 -12.30 17.09
C PHE A 344 -11.55 -13.77 16.69
N ASN A 345 -12.40 -14.65 17.24
CA ASN A 345 -12.38 -16.08 16.90
C ASN A 345 -12.69 -16.31 15.41
N ILE A 346 -13.66 -15.57 14.86
CA ILE A 346 -14.00 -15.64 13.44
C ILE A 346 -12.82 -15.20 12.58
N PHE A 347 -12.15 -14.11 12.97
CA PHE A 347 -10.95 -13.64 12.28
C PHE A 347 -9.83 -14.68 12.30
N TYR A 348 -9.58 -15.29 13.46
CA TYR A 348 -8.60 -16.36 13.61
C TYR A 348 -8.88 -17.52 12.65
N HIS A 349 -10.10 -18.07 12.68
CA HIS A 349 -10.46 -19.17 11.79
C HIS A 349 -10.40 -18.77 10.32
N TRP A 350 -10.75 -17.53 9.97
CA TRP A 350 -10.64 -17.03 8.62
C TRP A 350 -9.17 -16.99 8.13
N ILE A 351 -8.23 -16.52 8.94
CA ILE A 351 -6.80 -16.52 8.59
C ILE A 351 -6.27 -17.94 8.40
N ILE A 352 -6.53 -18.83 9.36
CA ILE A 352 -6.03 -20.22 9.35
C ILE A 352 -6.64 -21.00 8.18
N ASN A 353 -7.97 -20.96 8.04
CA ASN A 353 -8.64 -21.73 7.00
C ASN A 353 -8.26 -21.24 5.60
N ASN A 354 -7.99 -19.96 5.39
CA ASN A 354 -7.64 -19.42 4.08
C ASN A 354 -6.14 -19.36 3.78
N HIS A 355 -5.30 -19.97 4.63
CA HIS A 355 -3.83 -19.96 4.46
C HIS A 355 -3.24 -18.55 4.33
N LEU A 356 -3.93 -17.52 4.87
CA LEU A 356 -3.48 -16.14 4.73
C LEU A 356 -2.21 -15.85 5.52
N PHE A 357 -1.86 -16.74 6.45
CA PHE A 357 -0.57 -16.72 7.15
C PHE A 357 0.62 -16.97 6.20
N GLU A 358 0.41 -17.59 5.03
CA GLU A 358 1.46 -17.82 4.02
C GLU A 358 1.69 -16.61 3.10
N ALA A 359 0.87 -15.56 3.21
CA ALA A 359 0.98 -14.41 2.31
C ALA A 359 2.22 -13.56 2.64
N GLU A 360 3.14 -13.39 1.67
CA GLU A 360 4.40 -12.68 1.89
C GLU A 360 4.29 -11.15 1.77
N GLU A 361 3.43 -10.63 0.89
CA GLU A 361 3.36 -9.19 0.57
C GLU A 361 2.12 -8.46 1.10
N THR A 362 1.34 -9.10 1.99
CA THR A 362 0.05 -8.53 2.42
C THR A 362 0.18 -7.68 3.67
N LYS A 363 -0.30 -6.42 3.58
CA LYS A 363 -0.36 -5.49 4.73
C LYS A 363 -1.55 -5.77 5.64
N ALA A 364 -1.36 -5.60 6.95
CA ALA A 364 -2.38 -5.75 7.99
C ALA A 364 -3.64 -4.93 7.70
N GLU A 365 -3.47 -3.71 7.19
CA GLU A 365 -4.58 -2.85 6.78
C GLU A 365 -5.47 -3.51 5.72
N SER A 366 -4.86 -4.14 4.71
CA SER A 366 -5.60 -4.82 3.65
C SER A 366 -6.32 -6.05 4.19
N ILE A 367 -5.67 -6.82 5.08
CA ILE A 367 -6.27 -7.98 5.75
C ILE A 367 -7.51 -7.55 6.55
N ILE A 368 -7.37 -6.51 7.37
CA ILE A 368 -8.46 -5.96 8.18
C ILE A 368 -9.61 -5.48 7.29
N ARG A 369 -9.32 -4.74 6.21
CA ARG A 369 -10.33 -4.24 5.28
C ARG A 369 -11.11 -5.37 4.62
N ILE A 370 -10.43 -6.40 4.12
CA ILE A 370 -11.07 -7.55 3.46
C ILE A 370 -11.95 -8.31 4.46
N PHE A 371 -11.43 -8.59 5.66
CA PHE A 371 -12.21 -9.29 6.67
C PHE A 371 -13.47 -8.52 7.07
N ASN A 372 -13.38 -7.21 7.26
CA ASN A 372 -14.53 -6.37 7.57
C ASN A 372 -15.60 -6.44 6.48
N GLN A 373 -15.21 -6.41 5.19
CA GLN A 373 -16.16 -6.58 4.08
C GLN A 373 -16.82 -7.96 4.05
N ILE A 374 -16.07 -9.03 4.36
CA ILE A 374 -16.63 -10.38 4.44
C ILE A 374 -17.63 -10.49 5.59
N LYS A 375 -17.27 -9.95 6.76
CA LYS A 375 -18.15 -9.91 7.94
C LYS A 375 -19.45 -9.15 7.66
N GLU A 376 -19.39 -8.08 6.89
CA GLU A 376 -20.55 -7.27 6.53
C GLU A 376 -21.47 -7.94 5.49
N LYS A 377 -21.00 -8.94 4.73
CA LYS A 377 -21.80 -9.61 3.70
C LYS A 377 -22.84 -10.55 4.31
N GLU A 378 -24.08 -10.09 4.38
CA GLU A 378 -25.23 -10.83 4.88
C GLU A 378 -25.74 -11.87 3.86
N ILE A 379 -25.77 -13.14 4.25
CA ILE A 379 -26.41 -14.24 3.50
C ILE A 379 -27.86 -14.38 3.99
N LYS A 380 -28.80 -14.10 3.10
CA LYS A 380 -30.24 -14.18 3.41
C LYS A 380 -30.82 -15.51 2.97
N VAL A 381 -31.44 -16.25 3.89
CA VAL A 381 -32.14 -17.50 3.60
C VAL A 381 -33.63 -17.22 3.54
N PHE A 382 -34.27 -17.57 2.43
CA PHE A 382 -35.72 -17.46 2.26
C PHE A 382 -36.34 -18.85 2.20
N VAL A 383 -37.48 -19.02 2.87
CA VAL A 383 -38.19 -20.30 2.92
C VAL A 383 -39.59 -20.14 2.33
N ALA A 384 -39.86 -20.89 1.27
CA ALA A 384 -41.18 -21.05 0.68
C ALA A 384 -41.80 -22.36 1.15
N MET A 385 -43.00 -22.28 1.73
CA MET A 385 -43.71 -23.43 2.28
C MET A 385 -45.22 -23.26 2.15
N PRO A 386 -45.99 -24.34 1.90
CA PRO A 386 -47.44 -24.30 1.91
C PRO A 386 -47.95 -23.88 3.29
N TYR A 387 -48.94 -23.01 3.31
CA TYR A 387 -49.58 -22.61 4.56
C TYR A 387 -50.56 -23.70 5.02
N PHE A 388 -50.13 -24.56 5.94
CA PHE A 388 -51.03 -25.57 6.53
C PHE A 388 -51.80 -25.02 7.73
N SER A 389 -51.10 -24.41 8.69
CA SER A 389 -51.68 -23.75 9.86
C SER A 389 -50.65 -22.86 10.55
N THR A 390 -51.11 -21.92 11.38
CA THR A 390 -50.23 -21.04 12.18
C THR A 390 -49.27 -21.85 13.07
N ALA A 391 -49.74 -22.94 13.67
CA ALA A 391 -48.92 -23.77 14.56
C ALA A 391 -47.79 -24.49 13.79
N ILE A 392 -48.11 -25.02 12.61
CA ILE A 392 -47.13 -25.70 11.75
C ILE A 392 -46.09 -24.70 11.24
N VAL A 393 -46.52 -23.53 10.76
CA VAL A 393 -45.62 -22.47 10.28
C VAL A 393 -44.69 -21.97 11.39
N LYS A 394 -45.22 -21.79 12.61
CA LYS A 394 -44.41 -21.37 13.77
C LYS A 394 -43.34 -22.42 14.12
N SER A 395 -43.73 -23.69 14.20
CA SER A 395 -42.80 -24.80 14.47
C SER A 395 -41.68 -24.87 13.42
N HIS A 396 -42.03 -24.78 12.13
CA HIS A 396 -41.04 -24.78 11.05
C HIS A 396 -40.10 -23.56 11.13
N ASN A 397 -40.63 -22.36 11.37
CA ASN A 397 -39.81 -21.16 11.55
C ASN A 397 -38.83 -21.29 12.72
N GLU A 398 -39.22 -21.91 13.83
CA GLU A 398 -38.34 -22.18 14.97
C GLU A 398 -37.20 -23.14 14.60
N ILE A 399 -37.50 -24.20 13.84
CA ILE A 399 -36.50 -25.16 13.35
C ILE A 399 -35.50 -24.47 12.41
N TYR A 400 -35.98 -23.79 11.36
CA TYR A 400 -35.11 -23.09 10.42
C TYR A 400 -34.27 -22.04 11.15
N LYS A 401 -34.88 -21.26 12.05
CA LYS A 401 -34.17 -20.24 12.81
C LYS A 401 -33.08 -20.85 13.68
N SER A 402 -33.37 -21.96 14.38
CA SER A 402 -32.37 -22.67 15.18
C SER A 402 -31.17 -23.12 14.34
N VAL A 403 -31.38 -23.62 13.12
CA VAL A 403 -30.27 -24.01 12.23
C VAL A 403 -29.45 -22.80 11.81
N ILE A 404 -30.12 -21.72 11.38
CA ILE A 404 -29.43 -20.51 10.92
C ILE A 404 -28.64 -19.84 12.05
N ASP A 405 -29.23 -19.73 13.24
CA ASP A 405 -28.57 -19.18 14.42
C ASP A 405 -27.37 -20.07 14.85
N GLU A 406 -27.51 -21.40 14.79
CA GLU A 406 -26.41 -22.33 15.08
C GLU A 406 -25.24 -22.18 14.09
N ILE A 407 -25.53 -22.03 12.80
CA ILE A 407 -24.50 -21.77 11.78
C ILE A 407 -23.84 -20.40 12.00
N LYS A 408 -24.64 -19.37 12.28
CA LYS A 408 -24.17 -18.01 12.56
C LYS A 408 -23.22 -17.98 13.75
N ASP A 409 -23.60 -18.61 14.86
CA ASP A 409 -22.84 -18.57 16.10
C ASP A 409 -21.60 -19.47 16.04
N LYS A 410 -21.71 -20.66 15.43
CA LYS A 410 -20.61 -21.64 15.34
C LYS A 410 -19.54 -21.23 14.33
N TYR A 411 -19.93 -20.65 13.21
CA TYR A 411 -19.00 -20.37 12.10
C TYR A 411 -18.81 -18.87 11.81
N GLY A 412 -19.53 -17.99 12.50
CA GLY A 412 -19.39 -16.54 12.33
C GLY A 412 -19.87 -16.00 11.00
N ILE A 413 -20.69 -16.79 10.29
CA ILE A 413 -21.24 -16.39 9.00
C ILE A 413 -22.40 -15.44 9.29
N ASN A 414 -22.37 -14.25 8.70
CA ASN A 414 -23.49 -13.32 8.80
C ASN A 414 -24.66 -13.86 7.96
N ILE A 415 -25.42 -14.80 8.52
CA ILE A 415 -26.56 -15.45 7.87
C ILE A 415 -27.85 -15.13 8.63
N THR A 416 -28.92 -14.86 7.89
CA THR A 416 -30.22 -14.50 8.47
C THR A 416 -31.36 -15.21 7.78
N LEU A 417 -32.39 -15.55 8.55
CA LEU A 417 -33.61 -16.17 8.04
C LEU A 417 -34.68 -15.13 7.78
N HIS A 418 -35.27 -15.15 6.58
CA HIS A 418 -36.58 -14.56 6.33
C HIS A 418 -37.67 -15.55 6.74
N PRO A 419 -38.46 -15.24 7.79
CA PRO A 419 -39.45 -16.17 8.31
C PRO A 419 -40.59 -16.39 7.31
N ILE A 420 -41.13 -17.61 7.32
CA ILE A 420 -42.29 -18.03 6.53
C ILE A 420 -43.51 -17.20 6.95
N MET A 421 -44.11 -16.49 5.99
CA MET A 421 -45.43 -15.84 6.04
C MET A 421 -45.85 -15.30 7.43
N THR A 422 -45.08 -14.35 7.96
CA THR A 422 -45.49 -13.56 9.13
C THR A 422 -45.77 -12.12 8.69
N TYR A 423 -47.04 -11.73 8.68
CA TYR A 423 -47.47 -10.35 8.38
C TYR A 423 -48.05 -9.72 9.65
N LYS A 424 -47.57 -8.52 10.00
CA LYS A 424 -48.09 -7.69 11.09
C LYS A 424 -48.00 -6.23 10.67
N GLY A 425 -49.02 -5.42 10.94
CA GLY A 425 -49.03 -4.00 10.61
C GLY A 425 -49.81 -3.67 9.34
N GLU A 426 -49.35 -2.65 8.59
CA GLU A 426 -50.03 -2.14 7.40
C GLU A 426 -50.19 -3.18 6.29
N SER A 427 -51.23 -3.04 5.47
CA SER A 427 -51.52 -3.94 4.37
C SER A 427 -50.40 -3.94 3.34
N VAL A 428 -49.84 -5.11 3.04
CA VAL A 428 -48.79 -5.28 2.03
C VAL A 428 -49.32 -6.04 0.82
N ASN A 429 -48.80 -5.73 -0.37
CA ASN A 429 -48.98 -6.59 -1.53
C ASN A 429 -48.10 -7.84 -1.34
N ILE A 430 -48.73 -8.94 -0.93
CA ILE A 430 -48.08 -10.22 -0.61
C ILE A 430 -47.21 -10.72 -1.77
N VAL A 431 -47.68 -10.58 -3.01
CA VAL A 431 -46.96 -11.07 -4.19
C VAL A 431 -45.68 -10.27 -4.41
N ASN A 432 -45.74 -8.93 -4.35
CA ASN A 432 -44.57 -8.09 -4.50
C ASN A 432 -43.57 -8.29 -3.34
N ASP A 433 -44.06 -8.41 -2.11
CA ASP A 433 -43.22 -8.66 -0.94
C ASP A 433 -42.47 -10.00 -1.05
N ILE A 434 -43.14 -11.06 -1.49
CA ILE A 434 -42.51 -12.36 -1.75
C ILE A 434 -41.44 -12.21 -2.85
N PHE A 435 -41.73 -11.55 -3.97
CA PHE A 435 -40.72 -11.38 -5.03
C PHE A 435 -39.51 -10.58 -4.59
N GLU A 436 -39.69 -9.50 -3.84
CA GLU A 436 -38.57 -8.72 -3.33
C GLU A 436 -37.74 -9.53 -2.32
N LYS A 437 -38.39 -10.36 -1.49
CA LYS A 437 -37.68 -11.31 -0.60
C LYS A 437 -36.91 -12.37 -1.38
N ILE A 438 -37.45 -12.87 -2.49
CA ILE A 438 -36.76 -13.84 -3.36
C ILE A 438 -35.55 -13.17 -4.04
N LYS A 439 -35.72 -11.98 -4.64
CA LYS A 439 -34.61 -11.24 -5.25
C LYS A 439 -33.51 -10.89 -4.24
N GLY A 440 -33.88 -10.61 -3.00
CA GLY A 440 -32.96 -10.25 -1.93
C GLY A 440 -32.32 -11.45 -1.22
N CYS A 441 -32.76 -12.69 -1.49
CA CYS A 441 -32.21 -13.87 -0.84
C CYS A 441 -31.00 -14.45 -1.59
N HIS A 442 -30.24 -15.25 -0.87
CA HIS A 442 -29.02 -15.90 -1.33
C HIS A 442 -29.19 -17.43 -1.30
N ILE A 443 -29.99 -17.96 -0.37
CA ILE A 443 -30.34 -19.38 -0.35
C ILE A 443 -31.86 -19.48 -0.29
N PHE A 444 -32.43 -20.30 -1.16
CA PHE A 444 -33.87 -20.55 -1.20
C PHE A 444 -34.18 -21.97 -0.74
N ILE A 445 -35.11 -22.13 0.20
CA ILE A 445 -35.58 -23.44 0.67
C ILE A 445 -37.03 -23.61 0.22
N ALA A 446 -37.30 -24.63 -0.59
CA ALA A 446 -38.61 -24.95 -1.14
C ALA A 446 -39.18 -26.19 -0.44
N ASN A 447 -40.23 -26.02 0.37
CA ASN A 447 -40.99 -27.15 0.90
C ASN A 447 -42.11 -27.52 -0.08
N ILE A 448 -41.92 -28.58 -0.85
CA ILE A 448 -42.84 -28.98 -1.93
C ILE A 448 -43.95 -29.91 -1.47
N THR A 449 -44.12 -30.09 -0.15
CA THR A 449 -45.15 -30.96 0.44
C THR A 449 -46.55 -30.62 -0.11
N GLY A 450 -47.25 -31.60 -0.66
CA GLY A 450 -48.60 -31.41 -1.21
C GLY A 450 -48.65 -30.72 -2.58
N ASN A 451 -47.54 -30.60 -3.31
CA ASN A 451 -47.49 -30.06 -4.68
C ASN A 451 -48.08 -28.64 -4.80
N ASN A 452 -47.78 -27.77 -3.84
CA ASN A 452 -48.31 -26.41 -3.84
C ASN A 452 -47.82 -25.60 -5.06
N ALA A 453 -48.76 -25.06 -5.83
CA ALA A 453 -48.48 -24.32 -7.06
C ALA A 453 -47.70 -23.02 -6.80
N ASN A 454 -47.97 -22.32 -5.69
CA ASN A 454 -47.28 -21.08 -5.35
C ASN A 454 -45.82 -21.36 -4.99
N VAL A 455 -45.55 -22.38 -4.17
CA VAL A 455 -44.16 -22.76 -3.83
C VAL A 455 -43.39 -23.20 -5.09
N THR A 456 -44.05 -23.91 -6.01
CA THR A 456 -43.45 -24.31 -7.29
C THR A 456 -43.09 -23.08 -8.14
N TYR A 457 -44.00 -22.10 -8.19
CA TYR A 457 -43.80 -20.85 -8.92
C TYR A 457 -42.68 -19.99 -8.32
N GLU A 458 -42.67 -19.84 -7.00
CA GLU A 458 -41.61 -19.13 -6.25
C GLU A 458 -40.24 -19.80 -6.43
N MET A 459 -40.20 -21.14 -6.35
CA MET A 459 -39.00 -21.92 -6.64
C MET A 459 -38.50 -21.72 -8.07
N GLY A 460 -39.41 -21.70 -9.05
CA GLY A 460 -39.08 -21.44 -10.45
C GLY A 460 -38.40 -20.08 -10.64
N TRP A 461 -38.88 -19.05 -9.92
CA TRP A 461 -38.26 -17.73 -9.92
C TRP A 461 -36.88 -17.76 -9.26
N ALA A 462 -36.73 -18.37 -8.09
CA ALA A 462 -35.42 -18.49 -7.44
C ALA A 462 -34.37 -19.13 -8.38
N ARG A 463 -34.76 -20.17 -9.13
CA ARG A 463 -33.89 -20.78 -10.15
C ARG A 463 -33.57 -19.85 -11.31
N ALA A 464 -34.53 -19.08 -11.79
CA ALA A 464 -34.30 -18.12 -12.88
C ALA A 464 -33.31 -17.01 -12.49
N LEU A 465 -33.20 -16.69 -11.20
CA LEU A 465 -32.21 -15.76 -10.65
C LEU A 465 -30.87 -16.42 -10.30
N ASP A 466 -30.69 -17.71 -10.63
CA ASP A 466 -29.50 -18.49 -10.28
C ASP A 466 -29.25 -18.52 -8.75
N ILE A 467 -30.33 -18.51 -7.96
CA ILE A 467 -30.28 -18.68 -6.51
C ILE A 467 -30.24 -20.19 -6.20
N PRO A 468 -29.30 -20.68 -5.38
CA PRO A 468 -29.26 -22.09 -5.00
C PRO A 468 -30.51 -22.48 -4.21
N VAL A 469 -31.17 -23.55 -4.66
CA VAL A 469 -32.43 -24.06 -4.12
C VAL A 469 -32.21 -25.38 -3.37
N ILE A 470 -32.65 -25.43 -2.13
CA ILE A 470 -32.81 -26.66 -1.34
C ILE A 470 -34.26 -27.11 -1.43
N ILE A 471 -34.52 -28.36 -1.83
CA ILE A 471 -35.89 -28.90 -1.94
C ILE A 471 -36.16 -29.89 -0.82
N THR A 472 -37.28 -29.72 -0.12
CA THR A 472 -37.68 -30.56 1.01
C THR A 472 -39.09 -31.09 0.82
N LYS A 473 -39.35 -32.37 1.14
CA LYS A 473 -40.68 -32.99 1.06
C LYS A 473 -40.99 -33.76 2.34
N GLU A 474 -42.23 -33.71 2.84
CA GLU A 474 -42.66 -34.66 3.88
C GLU A 474 -42.64 -36.09 3.31
N GLU A 475 -42.08 -37.05 4.05
CA GLU A 475 -41.84 -38.43 3.58
C GLU A 475 -43.12 -39.11 3.06
N LYS A 476 -44.25 -38.94 3.76
CA LYS A 476 -45.53 -39.58 3.43
C LYS A 476 -46.39 -38.78 2.45
N ALA A 477 -45.91 -37.62 1.97
CA ALA A 477 -46.66 -36.79 1.04
C ALA A 477 -46.59 -37.30 -0.39
N GLU A 478 -47.60 -36.91 -1.19
CA GLU A 478 -47.68 -37.20 -2.61
C GLU A 478 -46.38 -36.88 -3.35
N GLU A 479 -46.08 -37.69 -4.37
CA GLU A 479 -44.93 -37.46 -5.24
C GLU A 479 -45.03 -36.14 -6.01
N PRO A 480 -43.90 -35.51 -6.32
CA PRO A 480 -43.82 -34.34 -7.21
C PRO A 480 -44.56 -34.52 -8.54
N LYS A 481 -45.46 -33.60 -8.87
CA LYS A 481 -46.32 -33.67 -10.08
C LYS A 481 -45.71 -33.04 -11.34
N SER A 482 -44.53 -32.43 -11.25
CA SER A 482 -43.85 -31.75 -12.35
C SER A 482 -42.41 -32.25 -12.50
N ASP A 483 -41.67 -31.72 -13.48
CA ASP A 483 -40.30 -32.14 -13.81
C ASP A 483 -39.29 -32.01 -12.65
N TYR A 484 -39.58 -31.21 -11.61
CA TYR A 484 -38.77 -31.15 -10.39
C TYR A 484 -38.78 -32.47 -9.59
N LYS A 485 -39.55 -33.48 -10.00
CA LYS A 485 -39.40 -34.87 -9.56
C LYS A 485 -38.03 -35.47 -9.88
N LEU A 486 -37.35 -34.94 -10.90
CA LEU A 486 -36.01 -35.38 -11.33
C LEU A 486 -34.91 -34.68 -10.53
N ASP A 487 -35.24 -33.64 -9.78
CA ASP A 487 -34.28 -32.95 -8.92
C ASP A 487 -34.05 -33.73 -7.64
N PHE A 488 -32.87 -33.56 -7.04
CA PHE A 488 -32.63 -34.05 -5.71
C PHE A 488 -33.47 -33.26 -4.69
N TYR A 489 -34.28 -33.97 -3.91
CA TYR A 489 -34.98 -33.45 -2.75
C TYR A 489 -34.80 -34.41 -1.58
N PHE A 490 -34.63 -33.88 -0.37
CA PHE A 490 -34.59 -34.73 0.82
C PHE A 490 -35.98 -34.80 1.45
N THR A 491 -36.22 -35.91 2.15
CA THR A 491 -37.46 -36.13 2.91
C THR A 491 -37.27 -35.85 4.38
N TYR A 492 -38.34 -35.44 5.07
CA TYR A 492 -38.37 -35.31 6.52
C TYR A 492 -39.61 -35.97 7.11
N GLN A 493 -39.51 -36.41 8.36
CA GLN A 493 -40.60 -37.01 9.11
C GLN A 493 -41.37 -35.93 9.87
N LYS A 494 -42.68 -35.87 9.63
CA LYS A 494 -43.57 -34.90 10.28
C LYS A 494 -43.56 -35.00 11.80
N ASP A 495 -43.49 -36.22 12.32
CA ASP A 495 -43.54 -36.52 13.76
C ASP A 495 -42.14 -36.50 14.42
N ALA A 496 -41.07 -36.35 13.63
CA ALA A 496 -39.68 -36.30 14.10
C ALA A 496 -38.95 -35.07 13.53
N HIS A 497 -39.26 -33.90 14.09
CA HIS A 497 -38.74 -32.61 13.64
C HIS A 497 -37.20 -32.49 13.59
N THR A 498 -36.47 -33.36 14.29
CA THR A 498 -35.00 -33.46 14.21
C THR A 498 -34.51 -33.78 12.81
N THR A 499 -35.24 -34.59 12.03
CA THR A 499 -34.83 -34.97 10.66
C THR A 499 -34.79 -33.75 9.74
N LEU A 500 -35.75 -32.82 9.88
CA LEU A 500 -35.76 -31.58 9.12
C LEU A 500 -34.57 -30.68 9.52
N LYS A 501 -34.29 -30.58 10.83
CA LYS A 501 -33.18 -29.79 11.35
C LYS A 501 -31.84 -30.25 10.77
N GLU A 502 -31.59 -31.56 10.81
CA GLU A 502 -30.34 -32.19 10.37
C GLU A 502 -30.10 -31.98 8.87
N GLU A 503 -31.09 -32.29 8.02
CA GLU A 503 -30.94 -32.15 6.58
C GLU A 503 -30.82 -30.68 6.14
N VAL A 504 -31.59 -29.76 6.75
CA VAL A 504 -31.43 -28.32 6.46
C VAL A 504 -30.02 -27.84 6.83
N SER A 505 -29.52 -28.22 8.01
CA SER A 505 -28.17 -27.85 8.46
C SER A 505 -27.10 -28.34 7.49
N LYS A 506 -27.16 -29.62 7.12
CA LYS A 506 -26.26 -30.26 6.16
C LYS A 506 -26.27 -29.57 4.79
N HIS A 507 -27.44 -29.30 4.22
CA HIS A 507 -27.55 -28.71 2.89
C HIS A 507 -27.22 -27.22 2.85
N VAL A 508 -27.59 -26.44 3.88
CA VAL A 508 -27.18 -25.03 3.99
C VAL A 508 -25.66 -24.94 4.13
N LYS A 509 -25.03 -25.77 4.98
CA LYS A 509 -23.56 -25.84 5.10
C LYS A 509 -22.91 -26.18 3.75
N ALA A 510 -23.45 -27.16 3.01
CA ALA A 510 -22.93 -27.54 1.69
C ALA A 510 -22.95 -26.37 0.70
N ILE A 511 -24.07 -25.63 0.61
CA ILE A 511 -24.17 -24.45 -0.27
C ILE A 511 -23.19 -23.36 0.16
N LEU A 512 -23.07 -23.09 1.47
CA LEU A 512 -22.11 -22.13 1.98
C LEU A 512 -20.67 -22.49 1.57
N VAL A 513 -20.32 -23.77 1.57
CA VAL A 513 -19.00 -24.26 1.14
C VAL A 513 -18.83 -24.21 -0.38
N GLU A 514 -19.77 -24.78 -1.14
CA GLU A 514 -19.62 -24.99 -2.58
C GLU A 514 -19.85 -23.72 -3.39
N ARG A 515 -20.90 -22.96 -3.04
CA ARG A 515 -21.35 -21.77 -3.77
C ARG A 515 -20.66 -20.51 -3.25
N TYR A 516 -20.63 -20.36 -1.93
CA TYR A 516 -20.13 -19.14 -1.28
C TYR A 516 -18.70 -19.26 -0.76
N LYS A 517 -18.07 -20.44 -0.92
CA LYS A 517 -16.66 -20.70 -0.60
C LYS A 517 -16.30 -20.48 0.88
N PHE A 518 -17.27 -20.60 1.78
CA PHE A 518 -16.98 -20.65 3.22
C PHE A 518 -16.27 -21.96 3.56
N LYS A 519 -15.28 -21.93 4.45
CA LYS A 519 -14.61 -23.13 4.95
C LYS A 519 -15.26 -23.57 6.26
N ILE A 520 -16.20 -24.50 6.16
CA ILE A 520 -16.87 -25.16 7.28
C ILE A 520 -16.22 -26.55 7.46
N PRO A 521 -15.65 -26.89 8.63
CA PRO A 521 -15.09 -28.22 8.89
C PRO A 521 -16.14 -29.31 8.63
N LYS A 522 -15.74 -30.40 7.97
CA LYS A 522 -16.58 -31.60 7.92
C LYS A 522 -16.65 -32.19 9.33
N GLU A 523 -17.88 -32.38 9.83
CA GLU A 523 -18.15 -33.04 11.11
C GLU A 523 -17.86 -34.53 11.05
#